data_AF-A0A0F9KRZ1-F1
#
_entry.id   AF-A0A0F9KRZ1-F1
#
_cell.length_a   1.000
_cell.length_b   1.000
_cell.length_c   1.000
_cell.angle_alpha   90.00
_cell.angle_beta   90.00
_cell.angle_gamma   90.00
#
_symmetry.space_group_name_H-M   'P 1'
#
loop_
_entity.id
_entity.type
_entity.pdbx_description
1 polymer ?
#
loop_
_entity_poly.entity_id
_entity_poly.type
_entity_poly.pdbx_seq_one_letter_code
_entity_poly.pdbx_strand_id
1 'polypeptide(L)'
;MKTKFFTGKGDDGTSDMGEVCMNKDSGYAELLGALDELNSWTGLCRARAIREHQLKKEELPVAIVPTLRQIQELLFIAQAEVAVCAASALGTAESVSGKHITSRHTTFLEEVIHKIDKEVPPLTHFVIPGASELSAMIELQLVAWNVLRSRCIVQNNCRSRSYLS
;
A
#
# COMPACT_ATOMS: atom_id res chain seq x y z
N MET A 1 5.67 -29.02 -11.34
CA MET A 1 4.22 -28.95 -11.10
C MET A 1 3.71 -27.62 -11.66
N LYS A 2 2.69 -27.60 -12.53
CA LYS A 2 2.13 -26.35 -13.09
C LYS A 2 1.38 -25.60 -11.97
N THR A 3 1.78 -24.37 -11.69
CA THR A 3 1.05 -23.48 -10.77
C THR A 3 -0.36 -23.26 -11.32
N LYS A 4 -1.39 -23.69 -10.57
CA LYS A 4 -2.78 -23.34 -10.88
C LYS A 4 -3.06 -21.97 -10.26
N PHE A 5 -3.51 -21.02 -11.08
CA PHE A 5 -3.86 -19.67 -10.63
C PHE A 5 -5.25 -19.60 -9.98
N PHE A 6 -6.06 -20.66 -10.06
CA PHE A 6 -7.37 -20.75 -9.43
C PHE A 6 -7.48 -22.07 -8.63
N THR A 7 -8.10 -22.00 -7.45
CA THR A 7 -8.31 -23.15 -6.56
C THR A 7 -9.78 -23.48 -6.32
N GLY A 8 -10.70 -22.54 -6.56
CA GLY A 8 -12.14 -22.65 -6.26
C GLY A 8 -12.49 -22.61 -4.76
N LYS A 9 -11.49 -22.58 -3.87
CA LYS A 9 -11.67 -22.63 -2.42
C LYS A 9 -12.36 -21.41 -1.81
N GLY A 10 -12.45 -20.30 -2.54
CA GLY A 10 -13.04 -19.07 -2.05
C GLY A 10 -14.37 -18.70 -2.71
N ASP A 11 -14.99 -19.61 -3.44
CA ASP A 11 -16.25 -19.35 -4.15
C ASP A 11 -17.45 -19.24 -3.18
N ASP A 12 -17.28 -19.68 -1.94
CA ASP A 12 -18.25 -19.56 -0.85
C ASP A 12 -18.20 -18.20 -0.12
N GLY A 13 -17.38 -17.26 -0.60
CA GLY A 13 -17.19 -15.95 0.02
C GLY A 13 -16.11 -15.92 1.11
N THR A 14 -15.38 -17.02 1.32
CA THR A 14 -14.26 -17.06 2.27
C THR A 14 -12.91 -17.04 1.55
N SER A 15 -11.85 -16.74 2.28
CA SER A 15 -10.47 -16.75 1.80
C SER A 15 -9.59 -17.51 2.78
N ASP A 16 -8.95 -18.55 2.27
CA ASP A 16 -7.96 -19.36 2.96
C ASP A 16 -6.70 -18.52 3.19
N MET A 17 -6.31 -18.32 4.45
CA MET A 17 -5.12 -17.60 4.88
C MET A 17 -4.16 -18.55 5.62
N GLY A 18 -4.14 -19.83 5.22
CA GLY A 18 -3.32 -20.87 5.84
C GLY A 18 -4.10 -21.64 6.90
N GLU A 19 -3.80 -21.40 8.17
CA GLU A 19 -4.48 -22.09 9.28
C GLU A 19 -5.88 -21.53 9.58
N VAL A 20 -6.19 -20.35 9.05
CA VAL A 20 -7.47 -19.66 9.26
C VAL A 20 -8.17 -19.37 7.95
N CYS A 21 -9.51 -19.32 8.02
CA CYS A 21 -10.34 -18.85 6.93
C CYS A 21 -10.99 -17.53 7.30
N MET A 22 -10.89 -16.54 6.41
CA MET A 22 -11.41 -15.20 6.62
C MET A 22 -12.59 -14.92 5.69
N ASN A 23 -13.66 -14.31 6.18
CA ASN A 23 -14.74 -13.83 5.32
C ASN A 23 -14.24 -12.66 4.46
N LYS A 24 -14.51 -12.69 3.15
CA LYS A 24 -14.10 -11.64 2.19
C LYS A 24 -14.77 -10.28 2.46
N ASP A 25 -15.86 -10.26 3.21
CA ASP A 25 -16.56 -9.05 3.64
C ASP A 25 -16.04 -8.51 4.99
N SER A 26 -15.05 -9.17 5.59
CA SER A 26 -14.44 -8.69 6.84
C SER A 26 -13.63 -7.42 6.61
N GLY A 27 -13.52 -6.59 7.65
CA GLY A 27 -12.71 -5.39 7.59
C GLY A 27 -11.23 -5.67 7.25
N TYR A 28 -10.69 -6.78 7.71
CA TYR A 28 -9.32 -7.19 7.36
C TYR A 28 -9.18 -7.52 5.87
N ALA A 29 -10.16 -8.19 5.27
CA ALA A 29 -10.16 -8.48 3.83
C ALA A 29 -10.21 -7.18 3.01
N GLU A 30 -11.07 -6.23 3.40
CA GLU A 30 -11.15 -4.91 2.78
C GLU A 30 -9.82 -4.14 2.88
N LEU A 31 -9.18 -4.17 4.06
CA LEU A 31 -7.90 -3.51 4.31
C LEU A 31 -6.77 -4.11 3.47
N LEU A 32 -6.68 -5.45 3.43
CA LEU A 32 -5.69 -6.15 2.59
C LEU A 32 -5.89 -5.84 1.11
N GLY A 33 -7.14 -5.84 0.64
CA GLY A 33 -7.48 -5.50 -0.74
C GLY A 33 -7.12 -4.06 -1.10
N ALA A 34 -7.40 -3.10 -0.21
CA ALA A 34 -7.07 -1.71 -0.44
C ALA A 34 -5.55 -1.42 -0.39
N LEU A 35 -4.79 -2.14 0.45
CA LEU A 35 -3.33 -2.11 0.41
C LEU A 35 -2.78 -2.70 -0.90
N ASP A 36 -3.40 -3.77 -1.41
CA ASP A 36 -3.01 -4.41 -2.67
C ASP A 36 -3.29 -3.50 -3.88
N GLU A 37 -4.44 -2.83 -3.88
CA GLU A 37 -4.80 -1.83 -4.87
C GLU A 37 -3.79 -0.67 -4.87
N LEU A 38 -3.45 -0.14 -3.69
CA LEU A 38 -2.44 0.91 -3.56
C LEU A 38 -1.07 0.46 -4.06
N ASN A 39 -0.66 -0.77 -3.76
CA ASN A 39 0.59 -1.34 -4.23
C ASN A 39 0.60 -1.50 -5.75
N SER A 40 -0.53 -1.89 -6.35
CA SER A 40 -0.72 -1.99 -7.80
C SER A 40 -0.60 -0.62 -8.49
N TRP A 41 -1.25 0.42 -7.94
CA TRP A 41 -1.11 1.80 -8.43
C TRP A 41 0.33 2.29 -8.34
N THR A 42 1.02 2.00 -7.23
CA THR A 42 2.45 2.31 -7.05
C THR A 42 3.29 1.64 -8.14
N GLY A 43 2.99 0.38 -8.45
CA GLY A 43 3.65 -0.37 -9.52
C GLY A 43 3.44 0.22 -10.90
N LEU A 44 2.24 0.72 -11.18
CA LEU A 44 1.92 1.41 -12.43
C LEU A 44 2.70 2.72 -12.55
N CYS A 45 2.77 3.52 -11.48
CA CYS A 45 3.60 4.73 -11.43
C CYS A 45 5.08 4.40 -11.68
N ARG A 46 5.60 3.33 -11.06
CA ARG A 46 6.98 2.87 -11.23
C ARG A 46 7.26 2.47 -12.67
N ALA A 47 6.37 1.71 -13.29
CA ALA A 47 6.49 1.31 -14.69
C ALA A 47 6.52 2.52 -15.63
N ARG A 48 5.68 3.53 -15.38
CA ARG A 48 5.70 4.77 -16.14
C ARG A 48 6.99 5.55 -15.94
N ALA A 49 7.46 5.70 -14.71
CA ALA A 49 8.72 6.38 -14.40
C ALA A 49 9.93 5.72 -15.10
N ILE A 50 9.98 4.38 -15.13
CA ILE A 50 11.01 3.62 -15.87
C ILE A 50 10.97 3.97 -17.36
N ARG A 51 9.78 3.97 -17.97
CA ARG A 51 9.61 4.30 -19.38
C ARG A 51 10.05 5.72 -19.70
N GLU A 52 9.70 6.70 -18.87
CA GLU A 52 10.13 8.09 -19.07
C GLU A 52 11.65 8.24 -18.96
N HIS A 53 12.27 7.58 -17.98
CA HIS A 53 13.72 7.59 -17.79
C HIS A 53 14.46 6.95 -18.99
N GLN A 54 13.90 5.89 -19.57
CA GLN A 54 14.45 5.24 -20.77
C GLN A 54 14.32 6.11 -22.03
N LEU A 55 13.20 6.85 -22.16
CA LEU A 55 12.93 7.68 -23.33
C LEU A 55 13.75 8.98 -23.34
N LYS A 56 13.87 9.66 -22.19
CA LYS A 56 14.52 10.97 -22.12
C LYS A 56 16.05 10.89 -22.01
N LYS A 57 16.61 9.74 -21.60
CA LYS A 57 18.05 9.58 -21.25
C LYS A 57 18.58 10.62 -20.25
N GLU A 58 17.68 11.31 -19.57
CA GLU A 58 17.99 12.26 -18.51
C GLU A 58 17.70 11.59 -17.16
N GLU A 59 18.54 11.86 -16.17
CA GLU A 59 18.26 11.44 -14.81
C GLU A 59 17.04 12.22 -14.29
N LEU A 60 16.05 11.50 -13.76
CA LEU A 60 14.95 12.16 -13.06
C LEU A 60 15.50 12.82 -11.78
N PRO A 61 15.04 14.04 -11.42
CA PRO A 61 15.61 14.84 -10.32
C PRO A 61 15.53 14.16 -8.94
N VAL A 62 14.73 13.10 -8.82
CA VAL A 62 14.71 12.17 -7.69
C VAL A 62 14.87 10.77 -8.24
N ALA A 63 15.54 9.90 -7.47
CA ALA A 63 15.61 8.46 -7.73
C ALA A 63 14.22 7.79 -7.56
N ILE A 64 13.24 8.23 -8.34
CA ILE A 64 11.82 7.93 -8.19
C ILE A 64 11.52 6.46 -8.42
N VAL A 65 12.23 5.83 -9.37
CA VAL A 65 12.08 4.40 -9.66
C VAL A 65 12.47 3.53 -8.45
N PRO A 66 13.68 3.67 -7.85
CA PRO A 66 14.01 2.92 -6.66
C PRO A 66 13.18 3.33 -5.43
N THR A 67 12.79 4.61 -5.29
CA THR A 67 11.89 5.04 -4.22
C THR A 67 10.53 4.36 -4.30
N LEU A 68 9.88 4.35 -5.48
CA LEU A 68 8.61 3.66 -5.68
C LEU A 68 8.74 2.16 -5.45
N ARG A 69 9.87 1.54 -5.85
CA ARG A 69 10.14 0.13 -5.54
C ARG A 69 10.18 -0.13 -4.03
N GLN A 70 10.88 0.71 -3.27
CA GLN A 70 10.95 0.59 -1.81
C GLN A 70 9.56 0.78 -1.18
N ILE A 71 8.76 1.73 -1.65
CA ILE A 71 7.38 1.91 -1.18
C ILE A 71 6.55 0.64 -1.42
N GLN A 72 6.67 -0.01 -2.58
CA GLN A 72 5.96 -1.28 -2.84
C GLN A 72 6.39 -2.41 -1.90
N GLU A 73 7.67 -2.48 -1.55
CA GLU A 73 8.16 -3.46 -0.58
C GLU A 73 7.62 -3.17 0.83
N LEU A 74 7.52 -1.89 1.22
CA LEU A 74 6.90 -1.49 2.49
C LEU A 74 5.40 -1.81 2.52
N LEU A 75 4.67 -1.54 1.43
CA LEU A 75 3.26 -1.90 1.32
C LEU A 75 3.05 -3.42 1.44
N PHE A 76 3.93 -4.21 0.82
CA PHE A 76 3.90 -5.67 0.93
C PHE A 76 4.16 -6.17 2.37
N ILE A 77 5.10 -5.55 3.07
CA ILE A 77 5.36 -5.84 4.50
C ILE A 77 4.13 -5.49 5.34
N ALA A 78 3.51 -4.32 5.10
CA ALA A 78 2.30 -3.90 5.80
C ALA A 78 1.12 -4.86 5.55
N GLN A 79 0.96 -5.36 4.32
CA GLN A 79 -0.04 -6.40 4.01
C GLN A 79 0.20 -7.68 4.83
N ALA A 80 1.45 -8.14 4.95
CA ALA A 80 1.78 -9.31 5.74
C ALA A 80 1.47 -9.12 7.24
N GLU A 81 1.76 -7.94 7.81
CA GLU A 81 1.42 -7.62 9.19
C GLU A 81 -0.11 -7.60 9.41
N VAL A 82 -0.87 -6.98 8.51
CA VAL A 82 -2.34 -6.96 8.58
C VAL A 82 -2.91 -8.38 8.49
N ALA A 83 -2.36 -9.24 7.61
CA ALA A 83 -2.78 -10.62 7.47
C ALA A 83 -2.60 -11.41 8.78
N VAL A 84 -1.46 -11.21 9.47
CA VAL A 84 -1.24 -11.83 10.77
C VAL A 84 -2.16 -11.27 11.85
N CYS A 85 -2.41 -9.97 11.87
CA CYS A 85 -3.43 -9.39 12.76
C CYS A 85 -4.83 -9.96 12.50
N ALA A 86 -5.16 -10.29 11.25
CA ALA A 86 -6.41 -10.94 10.89
C ALA A 86 -6.48 -12.37 11.42
N ALA A 87 -5.42 -13.15 11.23
CA ALA A 87 -5.31 -14.52 11.74
C ALA A 87 -5.39 -14.58 13.27
N SER A 88 -4.66 -13.70 13.95
CA SER A 88 -4.71 -13.56 15.42
C SER A 88 -6.11 -13.24 15.94
N ALA A 89 -6.87 -12.39 15.25
CA ALA A 89 -8.25 -12.09 15.62
C ALA A 89 -9.21 -13.29 15.41
N LEU A 90 -8.84 -14.25 14.56
CA LEU A 90 -9.62 -15.47 14.28
C LEU A 90 -9.21 -16.67 15.16
N GLY A 91 -8.30 -16.46 16.11
CA GLY A 91 -7.96 -17.45 17.15
C GLY A 91 -6.69 -18.24 16.91
N THR A 92 -5.87 -17.89 15.92
CA THR A 92 -4.53 -18.50 15.75
C THR A 92 -3.43 -17.55 16.21
N ALA A 93 -2.60 -18.00 17.14
CA ALA A 93 -1.47 -17.22 17.64
C ALA A 93 -0.23 -17.45 16.77
N GLU A 94 -0.22 -16.90 15.54
CA GLU A 94 1.02 -16.81 14.79
C GLU A 94 1.60 -15.39 14.89
N SER A 95 2.89 -15.31 15.19
CA SER A 95 3.68 -14.09 15.01
C SER A 95 4.18 -14.03 13.57
N VAL A 96 4.28 -12.82 13.00
CA VAL A 96 4.93 -12.67 11.69
C VAL A 96 6.39 -13.12 11.83
N SER A 97 6.74 -14.24 11.20
CA SER A 97 8.13 -14.60 10.94
C SER A 97 8.59 -13.79 9.72
N GLY A 98 9.21 -12.62 9.93
CA GLY A 98 9.63 -11.82 8.78
C GLY A 98 10.08 -10.38 9.04
N LYS A 99 10.08 -9.59 7.96
CA LYS A 99 10.33 -8.15 8.01
C LYS A 99 9.13 -7.44 8.60
N HIS A 100 9.39 -6.37 9.34
CA HIS A 100 8.39 -5.56 10.01
C HIS A 100 8.48 -4.10 9.62
N ILE A 101 7.36 -3.38 9.68
CA ILE A 101 7.41 -1.92 9.59
C ILE A 101 8.05 -1.36 10.87
N THR A 102 9.07 -0.52 10.69
CA THR A 102 9.82 0.09 11.81
C THR A 102 9.93 1.59 11.61
N SER A 103 10.34 2.30 12.66
CA SER A 103 10.62 3.75 12.60
C SER A 103 11.65 4.14 11.54
N ARG A 104 12.55 3.22 11.15
CA ARG A 104 13.50 3.48 10.06
C ARG A 104 12.79 3.71 8.73
N HIS A 105 11.65 3.05 8.51
CA HIS A 105 10.88 3.21 7.28
C HIS A 105 10.17 4.55 7.22
N THR A 106 9.68 5.07 8.35
CA THR A 106 9.11 6.41 8.41
C THR A 106 10.18 7.47 8.19
N THR A 107 11.36 7.32 8.82
CA THR A 107 12.51 8.21 8.57
C THR A 107 12.92 8.21 7.10
N PHE A 108 12.94 7.05 6.44
CA PHE A 108 13.19 6.97 5.00
C PHE A 108 12.18 7.80 4.18
N LEU A 109 10.88 7.70 4.48
CA LEU A 109 9.85 8.48 3.78
C LEU A 109 10.00 9.98 4.02
N GLU A 110 10.32 10.38 5.25
CA GLU A 110 10.62 11.77 5.60
C GLU A 110 11.81 12.29 4.80
N GLU A 111 12.90 11.53 4.70
CA GLU A 111 14.07 11.91 3.88
C GLU A 111 13.73 12.07 2.39
N VAL A 112 12.87 11.22 1.85
CA VAL A 112 12.36 11.34 0.47
C VAL A 112 11.58 12.64 0.30
N ILE A 113 10.68 12.96 1.23
CA ILE A 113 9.91 14.22 1.22
C ILE A 113 10.85 15.42 1.24
N HIS A 114 11.86 15.43 2.13
CA HIS A 114 12.83 16.52 2.21
C HIS A 114 13.67 16.69 0.93
N LYS A 115 13.94 15.60 0.20
CA LYS A 115 14.62 15.68 -1.11
C LYS A 115 13.71 16.30 -2.16
N ILE A 116 12.45 15.87 -2.23
CA ILE A 116 11.47 16.44 -3.17
C ILE A 116 11.24 17.93 -2.88
N ASP A 117 11.08 18.31 -1.60
CA ASP A 117 10.84 19.70 -1.18
C ASP A 117 11.95 20.67 -1.61
N LYS A 118 13.21 20.19 -1.68
CA LYS A 118 14.34 20.99 -2.17
C LYS A 118 14.32 21.24 -3.68
N GLU A 119 13.69 20.36 -4.44
CA GLU A 119 13.61 20.43 -5.91
C GLU A 119 12.38 21.23 -6.38
N VAL A 120 11.35 21.35 -5.54
CA VAL A 120 10.09 22.00 -5.88
C VAL A 120 10.15 23.49 -5.49
N PRO A 121 9.84 24.42 -6.42
CA PRO A 121 9.80 25.84 -6.08
C PRO A 121 8.68 26.14 -5.06
N PRO A 122 8.79 27.24 -4.29
CA PRO A 122 7.79 27.59 -3.29
C PRO A 122 6.37 27.61 -3.85
N LEU A 123 5.50 26.79 -3.26
CA LEU A 123 4.08 26.73 -3.62
C LEU A 123 3.36 27.96 -3.10
N THR A 124 2.96 28.85 -4.00
CA THR A 124 2.20 30.07 -3.67
C THR A 124 0.69 29.90 -3.83
N HIS A 125 0.25 28.85 -4.53
CA HIS A 125 -1.14 28.56 -4.87
C HIS A 125 -1.34 27.04 -4.96
N PHE A 126 -2.60 26.58 -4.92
CA PHE A 126 -2.92 25.17 -5.18
C PHE A 126 -2.56 24.78 -6.62
N VAL A 127 -2.00 23.57 -6.77
CA VAL A 127 -1.64 23.00 -8.06
C VAL A 127 -2.83 22.21 -8.61
N ILE A 128 -3.13 22.40 -9.90
CA ILE A 128 -4.10 21.56 -10.59
C ILE A 128 -3.42 20.23 -10.95
N PRO A 129 -4.01 19.09 -10.58
CA PRO A 129 -3.43 17.78 -10.84
C PRO A 129 -3.25 17.48 -12.33
N GLY A 130 -2.21 16.69 -12.65
CA GLY A 130 -2.00 16.13 -13.99
C GLY A 130 -1.16 16.93 -14.98
N ALA A 131 -0.17 17.69 -14.51
CA ALA A 131 0.80 18.38 -15.38
C ALA A 131 1.58 17.44 -16.32
N SER A 132 1.75 16.18 -15.91
CA SER A 132 2.25 15.06 -16.71
C SER A 132 1.47 13.79 -16.40
N GLU A 133 1.53 12.80 -17.30
CA GLU A 133 0.88 11.50 -17.08
C GLU A 133 1.37 10.85 -15.78
N LEU A 134 2.69 10.85 -15.52
CA LEU A 134 3.24 10.32 -14.28
C LEU A 134 2.73 11.08 -13.05
N SER A 135 2.63 12.42 -13.11
CA SER A 135 2.08 13.20 -11.99
C SER A 135 0.60 12.88 -11.73
N ALA A 136 -0.21 12.76 -12.78
CA ALA A 136 -1.62 12.39 -12.66
C ALA A 136 -1.77 11.01 -12.01
N MET A 137 -0.91 10.05 -12.39
CA MET A 137 -0.94 8.70 -11.83
C MET A 137 -0.56 8.67 -10.35
N ILE A 138 0.44 9.47 -9.93
CA ILE A 138 0.83 9.61 -8.53
C ILE A 138 -0.31 10.27 -7.72
N GLU A 139 -1.03 11.22 -8.31
CA GLU A 139 -2.20 11.84 -7.64
C GLU A 139 -3.37 10.87 -7.50
N LEU A 140 -3.62 10.01 -8.50
CA LEU A 140 -4.59 8.92 -8.37
C LEU A 140 -4.21 7.95 -7.25
N GLN A 141 -2.92 7.63 -7.12
CA GLN A 141 -2.41 6.82 -6.01
C GLN A 141 -2.68 7.51 -4.65
N LEU A 142 -2.53 8.83 -4.55
CA LEU A 142 -2.85 9.58 -3.34
C LEU A 142 -4.34 9.51 -2.99
N VAL A 143 -5.22 9.57 -4.00
CA VAL A 143 -6.67 9.39 -3.80
C VAL A 143 -6.96 7.99 -3.24
N ALA A 144 -6.36 6.94 -3.82
CA ALA A 144 -6.51 5.57 -3.33
C ALA A 144 -6.03 5.43 -1.87
N TRP A 145 -4.92 6.07 -1.51
CA TRP A 145 -4.44 6.13 -0.11
C TRP A 145 -5.45 6.80 0.83
N ASN A 146 -6.06 7.93 0.42
CA ASN A 146 -7.04 8.63 1.26
C ASN A 146 -8.30 7.80 1.51
N VAL A 147 -8.74 7.03 0.50
CA VAL A 147 -9.83 6.07 0.64
C VAL A 147 -9.46 4.97 1.64
N LEU A 148 -8.28 4.35 1.47
CA LEU A 148 -7.74 3.36 2.39
C LEU A 148 -7.67 3.89 3.83
N ARG A 149 -7.09 5.08 4.03
CA ARG A 149 -6.96 5.73 5.34
C ARG A 149 -8.32 5.91 6.01
N SER A 150 -9.33 6.33 5.26
CA SER A 150 -10.69 6.52 5.77
C SER A 150 -11.28 5.19 6.27
N ARG A 151 -11.05 4.09 5.55
CA ARG A 151 -11.48 2.74 5.94
C ARG A 151 -10.77 2.23 7.21
N CYS A 152 -9.46 2.44 7.32
CA CYS A 152 -8.68 2.07 8.52
C CYS A 152 -9.19 2.76 9.79
N ILE A 153 -9.50 4.05 9.71
CA ILE A 153 -9.99 4.83 10.85
C ILE A 153 -11.36 4.29 11.33
N VAL A 154 -12.23 3.95 10.39
CA VAL A 154 -13.56 3.37 10.71
C VAL A 154 -13.40 2.03 11.45
N GLN A 155 -12.49 1.16 11.02
CA GLN A 155 -12.29 -0.14 11.67
C GLN A 155 -11.69 -0.03 13.08
N ASN A 156 -10.75 0.88 13.30
CA ASN A 156 -10.19 1.13 14.64
C ASN A 156 -11.25 1.72 15.60
N ASN A 157 -12.15 2.57 15.11
CA ASN A 157 -13.25 3.13 15.92
C ASN A 157 -14.35 2.10 16.24
N CYS A 158 -14.57 1.11 15.37
CA CYS A 158 -15.50 0.01 15.67
C CYS A 158 -14.96 -0.90 16.79
N ARG A 159 -13.63 -1.09 16.88
CA ARG A 159 -13.00 -1.86 17.96
C ARG A 159 -13.00 -1.15 19.30
N SER A 160 -12.83 0.17 19.35
CA SER A 160 -12.84 0.90 20.62
C SER A 160 -14.24 0.97 21.27
N ARG A 161 -15.32 0.82 20.49
CA ARG A 161 -16.69 0.75 21.02
C ARG A 161 -17.07 -0.62 21.59
N SER A 162 -16.47 -1.72 21.12
CA SER A 162 -16.77 -3.07 21.61
C SER A 162 -16.08 -3.44 22.93
N TYR A 163 -15.19 -2.58 23.46
CA TYR A 163 -14.65 -2.69 24.83
C TYR A 163 -15.40 -1.82 25.85
N LEU A 164 -16.46 -1.11 25.44
CA LEU A 164 -17.28 -0.24 26.30
C LEU A 164 -18.72 -0.77 26.48
N SER A 165 -18.97 -2.05 26.18
CA SER A 165 -20.25 -2.74 26.39
C SER A 165 -20.11 -3.94 27.29
#